data_AF-A0AAV5I3R5-F1
#
_entry.id   AF-A0AAV5I3R5-F1
#
_cell.length_a   1.000
_cell.length_b   1.000
_cell.length_c   1.000
_cell.angle_alpha   90.00
_cell.angle_beta   90.00
_cell.angle_gamma   90.00
#
_symmetry.space_group_name_H-M   'P 1'
#
loop_
_entity.id
_entity.type
_entity.pdbx_description
1 polymer ?
#
loop_
_entity_poly.entity_id
_entity_poly.type
_entity_poly.pdbx_seq_one_letter_code
_entity_poly.pdbx_strand_id
1 'polypeptide(L)' 'MLDGSLFLDCGTDLGSGRHVPGNPALRQGKPGCGVGAGYGIRFKSPFGHFQIDYAINAFQQKTVYFGITNLAS' A
#
# COMPACT_ATOMS: atom_id res chain seq x y z
N MET A 1 21.35 0.28 -10.16
CA MET A 1 20.47 -0.69 -10.87
C MET A 1 19.04 -0.18 -10.79
N LEU A 2 18.35 -0.12 -11.93
CA LEU A 2 16.94 0.27 -12.01
C LEU A 2 16.10 -1.00 -12.14
N ASP A 3 15.04 -1.10 -11.35
CA ASP A 3 14.12 -2.23 -11.34
C ASP A 3 12.67 -1.71 -11.32
N GLY A 4 11.78 -2.46 -11.96
CA GLY A 4 10.36 -2.14 -12.10
C GLY A 4 9.51 -3.30 -11.60
N SER A 5 8.41 -2.99 -10.92
CA SER A 5 7.48 -4.00 -10.41
C SER A 5 6.05 -3.65 -10.76
N LEU A 6 5.24 -4.66 -11.07
CA LEU A 6 3.79 -4.59 -11.06
C LEU A 6 3.28 -5.42 -9.88
N PHE A 7 2.26 -4.96 -9.19
CA PHE A 7 1.69 -5.69 -8.06
C PHE A 7 0.16 -5.59 -8.03
N LEU A 8 -0.45 -6.62 -7.47
CA LEU A 8 -1.87 -6.71 -7.15
C LEU A 8 -1.97 -7.21 -5.71
N ASP A 9 -2.85 -6.58 -4.92
CA ASP A 9 -3.11 -6.98 -3.54
C ASP A 9 -4.61 -7.12 -3.27
N CYS A 10 -4.92 -7.90 -2.22
CA CYS A 10 -6.27 -8.04 -1.70
C CYS A 10 -6.23 -8.25 -0.19
N GLY A 11 -7.25 -7.78 0.52
CA GLY A 11 -7.35 -7.90 1.96
C GLY A 11 -8.79 -7.89 2.44
N THR A 12 -9.05 -8.56 3.57
CA THR A 12 -10.35 -8.54 4.25
C THR A 12 -10.17 -8.62 5.76
N ASP A 13 -11.11 -8.06 6.50
CA ASP A 13 -11.23 -8.20 7.95
C ASP A 13 -11.91 -9.51 8.38
N LEU A 14 -12.20 -10.41 7.44
CA LEU A 14 -12.89 -11.70 7.67
C LEU A 14 -14.26 -11.55 8.33
N GLY A 15 -14.92 -10.39 8.19
CA GLY A 15 -16.19 -10.07 8.83
C GLY A 15 -16.07 -9.78 10.33
N SER A 16 -14.84 -9.61 10.84
CA SER A 16 -14.60 -9.38 12.27
C SER A 16 -14.92 -7.97 12.75
N GLY A 17 -15.00 -6.97 11.85
CA GLY A 17 -15.19 -5.57 12.22
C GLY A 17 -16.43 -5.29 13.07
N ARG A 18 -17.51 -6.05 12.86
CA ARG A 18 -18.78 -5.94 13.65
C ARG A 18 -18.71 -6.59 15.03
N HIS A 19 -17.75 -7.48 15.28
CA HIS A 19 -17.62 -8.20 16.55
C HIS A 19 -16.95 -7.33 17.63
N VAL A 20 -16.38 -6.19 17.25
CA VAL A 20 -15.84 -5.21 18.19
C VAL A 20 -16.98 -4.35 18.76
N PRO A 21 -17.14 -4.26 20.10
CA PRO A 21 -18.15 -3.40 20.73
C PRO A 21 -18.11 -1.97 20.19
N GLY A 22 -19.29 -1.44 19.84
CA GLY A 22 -19.43 -0.09 19.27
C GLY A 22 -19.22 0.00 17.75
N ASN A 23 -18.88 -1.11 17.07
CA ASN A 23 -18.72 -1.23 15.61
C ASN A 23 -17.89 -0.07 14.99
N PRO A 24 -16.61 0.06 15.37
CA PRO A 24 -15.76 1.15 14.90
C PRO A 24 -15.49 1.08 13.39
N ALA A 25 -15.47 -0.12 12.80
CA ALA A 25 -15.28 -0.31 11.36
C ALA A 25 -16.36 0.40 10.54
N LEU A 26 -17.64 0.21 10.92
CA LEU A 26 -18.76 0.90 10.28
C LEU A 26 -18.69 2.42 10.48
N ARG A 27 -18.37 2.88 11.70
CA ARG A 27 -18.23 4.33 11.99
C ARG A 27 -17.12 4.99 11.17
N GLN A 28 -16.07 4.26 10.84
CA GLN A 28 -14.95 4.72 10.00
C GLN A 28 -15.19 4.50 8.50
N GLY A 29 -16.37 3.99 8.10
CA GLY A 29 -16.68 3.69 6.69
C GLY A 29 -15.76 2.64 6.09
N LYS A 30 -15.19 1.74 6.92
CA LYS A 30 -14.29 0.69 6.42
C LYS A 30 -15.12 -0.38 5.69
N PRO A 31 -14.78 -0.72 4.44
CA PRO A 31 -15.55 -1.64 3.62
C PRO A 31 -15.46 -3.12 4.05
N GLY A 32 -14.50 -3.49 4.91
CA GLY A 32 -14.30 -4.88 5.37
C GLY A 32 -13.56 -5.78 4.37
N CYS A 33 -13.50 -5.39 3.10
CA CYS A 33 -12.60 -5.98 2.10
C CYS A 33 -12.13 -4.94 1.08
N GLY A 34 -11.08 -5.26 0.34
CA GLY A 34 -10.55 -4.41 -0.71
C GLY A 34 -9.54 -5.13 -1.58
N VAL A 35 -9.35 -4.59 -2.78
CA VAL A 35 -8.29 -4.97 -3.72
C VAL A 35 -7.56 -3.72 -4.18
N GLY A 36 -6.30 -3.88 -4.56
CA GLY A 36 -5.45 -2.82 -5.06
C GLY A 36 -4.54 -3.32 -6.18
N ALA A 37 -4.11 -2.38 -7.00
CA ALA A 37 -3.18 -2.58 -8.09
C ALA A 37 -2.18 -1.44 -8.11
N GLY A 38 -0.96 -1.73 -8.53
CA GLY A 38 0.02 -0.68 -8.66
C GLY A 38 1.28 -1.10 -9.38
N TYR A 39 2.15 -0.11 -9.54
CA TYR A 39 3.46 -0.31 -10.11
C TYR A 39 4.50 0.49 -9.34
N GLY A 40 5.72 -0.02 -9.36
CA GLY A 40 6.83 0.49 -8.58
C GLY A 40 8.09 0.62 -9.40
N ILE A 41 8.90 1.61 -9.05
CA ILE A 41 10.24 1.81 -9.58
C ILE A 41 11.20 1.85 -8.41
N ARG A 42 12.28 1.09 -8.52
CA ARG A 42 13.34 1.00 -7.51
C ARG A 42 14.67 1.35 -8.15
N PHE A 43 15.38 2.28 -7.54
CA PHE A 43 16.68 2.74 -7.99
C PHE A 43 17.72 2.52 -6.91
N LYS A 44 18.67 1.62 -7.17
CA LYS A 44 19.83 1.37 -6.31
C LYS A 44 21.01 2.21 -6.75
N SER A 45 21.52 3.04 -5.85
CA SER A 45 22.70 3.90 -6.05
C SER A 45 23.73 3.68 -4.93
N PRO A 46 24.99 4.15 -5.11
CA PRO A 46 25.98 4.16 -4.03
C PRO A 46 25.56 5.01 -2.81
N PHE A 47 24.69 6.01 -3.01
CA PHE A 47 24.20 6.89 -1.95
C PHE A 47 22.98 6.34 -1.22
N GLY A 48 22.45 5.19 -1.67
CA GLY A 48 21.30 4.52 -1.07
C GLY A 48 20.31 3.99 -2.10
N HIS A 49 19.25 3.37 -1.58
CA HIS A 49 18.17 2.78 -2.34
C HIS A 49 16.93 3.66 -2.27
N PHE A 50 16.42 4.02 -3.43
CA PHE A 50 15.22 4.82 -3.60
C PHE A 50 14.10 3.95 -4.17
N GLN A 51 12.89 4.13 -3.65
CA GLN A 51 11.70 3.42 -4.10
C GLN A 51 10.55 4.42 -4.25
N ILE A 52 9.76 4.25 -5.32
CA ILE A 52 8.50 4.95 -5.54
C ILE A 52 7.48 3.92 -6.03
N ASP A 53 6.34 3.82 -5.37
CA ASP A 53 5.22 2.96 -5.76
C ASP A 53 3.95 3.80 -5.96
N TYR A 54 3.28 3.60 -7.09
CA TYR A 54 1.97 4.18 -7.39
C TYR A 54 0.90 3.10 -7.28
N ALA A 55 -0.03 3.27 -6.35
CA ALA A 55 -1.10 2.31 -6.08
C ALA A 55 -2.48 2.96 -6.30
N ILE A 56 -3.42 2.16 -6.80
CA ILE A 56 -4.84 2.48 -6.89
C ILE A 56 -5.66 1.35 -6.25
N ASN A 57 -6.64 1.70 -5.41
CA ASN A 57 -7.54 0.72 -4.81
C ASN A 57 -8.89 0.62 -5.52
N ALA A 58 -9.70 -0.36 -5.12
CA ALA A 58 -11.05 -0.59 -5.63
C ALA A 58 -12.01 0.62 -5.50
N PHE A 59 -11.68 1.57 -4.63
CA PHE A 59 -12.45 2.80 -4.39
C PHE A 59 -11.87 4.02 -5.14
N GLN A 60 -11.05 3.78 -6.16
CA GLN A 60 -10.37 4.79 -6.98
C GLN A 60 -9.43 5.73 -6.20
N GLN A 61 -9.10 5.39 -4.95
CA GLN A 61 -8.13 6.16 -4.18
C GLN A 61 -6.73 5.83 -4.71
N LYS A 62 -5.97 6.89 -4.98
CA LYS A 62 -4.61 6.83 -5.52
C LYS A 62 -3.63 7.22 -4.43
N THR A 63 -2.59 6.43 -4.25
CA THR A 63 -1.58 6.68 -3.23
C THR A 63 -0.19 6.50 -3.83
N VAL A 64 0.70 7.44 -3.51
CA VAL A 64 2.12 7.35 -3.84
C VAL A 64 2.88 7.03 -2.57
N TYR A 65 3.58 5.91 -2.58
CA TYR A 65 4.53 5.56 -1.54
C TYR A 65 5.93 5.87 -2.02
N PHE A 66 6.77 6.38 -1.13
CA PHE A 66 8.18 6.56 -1.41
C PHE A 66 9.02 6.13 -0.21
N GLY A 67 10.22 5.66 -0.49
CA GLY A 67 11.14 5.18 0.52
C GLY A 67 12.58 5.47 0.14
N ILE A 68 13.39 5.80 1.15
CA ILE A 68 14.84 5.91 1.03
C ILE A 68 15.43 5.01 2.11
N THR A 69 16.32 4.11 1.72
CA THR A 69 16.98 3.18 2.65
C THR A 69 18.47 3.10 2.33
N ASN A 70 19.28 2.69 3.32
CA ASN A 70 20.72 2.54 3.18
C ASN A 70 21.43 3.82 2.70
N LEU A 71 21.12 4.98 3.29
CA LEU A 71 21.85 6.21 2.96
C LEU A 71 23.34 6.03 3.29
N ALA A 72 24.20 6.46 2.39
CA ALA A 72 25.62 6.58 2.70
C ALA A 72 25.80 7.62 3.83
N SER A 73 26.58 7.23 4.84
CA SER A 73 26.93 8.09 5.98
C SER A 73 27.96 9.15 5.63
#